data_AF-X1RG43-F1
#
_entry.id   AF-X1RG43-F1
#
_cell.length_a   1.000
_cell.length_b   1.000
_cell.length_c   1.000
_cell.angle_alpha   90.00
_cell.angle_beta   90.00
_cell.angle_gamma   90.00
#
_symmetry.space_group_name_H-M   'P 1'
#
loop_
_entity.id
_entity.type
_entity.pdbx_description
1 polymer ?
#
loop_
_entity_poly.entity_id
_entity_poly.type
_entity_poly.pdbx_seq_one_letter_code
_entity_poly.pdbx_strand_id
1 'polypeptide(L)'
;GSEAALQLAERGVPVRLYEMRPHTQTGAHRTGQLGEIVCSNSLKSTLLETASGLLKAEMNILDCRLLKLAADVSVPAGHALAIDRELFGNAVTKVVESHTGISVERRCVEDLNLESPVVIATGPLTGEKLSHALQEHCSLDHLYYYDAIAPSLDGDSVDPECGYWASRYGKGDADYLNMPLDETVYRKLLDNIRNADYVTTHPFEEEKYFEACLPIEVIAARGDDTLRFGPMKPRGLVDPRTGREPYAAIQLRQESREGNLMGMVGFQTRMTWPCQKEMIRSIPCLERAEILRYGTIHRNAFLDIPQVCERYLSDRRRTGLYYAGQICGVEGYVESIASAIVAALSIYAGLQGRPFPDLPGGTMVGALMDYVHTPNQNFQPMNANMGILPAPSRLPGGARGRVARRKARNEEISRRALESMGMWKQSNAWLF
;
A
#
# COMPACT_ATOMS: atom_id res chain seq x y z
N GLY A 1 -4.53 -4.32 12.24
CA GLY A 1 -5.57 -4.56 13.26
C GLY A 1 -6.32 -5.85 13.01
N SER A 2 -7.28 -5.84 12.08
CA SER A 2 -8.23 -6.94 11.89
C SER A 2 -7.60 -8.32 11.68
N GLU A 3 -6.57 -8.44 10.84
CA GLU A 3 -5.90 -9.75 10.63
C GLU A 3 -5.25 -10.27 11.92
N ALA A 4 -4.55 -9.42 12.67
CA ALA A 4 -3.91 -9.85 13.92
C ALA A 4 -4.96 -10.33 14.94
N ALA A 5 -6.10 -9.63 15.03
CA ALA A 5 -7.20 -10.03 15.91
C ALA A 5 -7.77 -11.40 15.53
N LEU A 6 -8.01 -11.63 14.23
CA LEU A 6 -8.50 -12.92 13.73
C LEU A 6 -7.49 -14.04 13.94
N GLN A 7 -6.22 -13.80 13.63
CA GLN A 7 -5.15 -14.79 13.81
C GLN A 7 -4.99 -15.22 15.28
N LEU A 8 -5.05 -14.27 16.22
CA LEU A 8 -4.99 -14.58 17.66
C LEU A 8 -6.24 -15.31 18.15
N ALA A 9 -7.43 -14.84 17.75
CA ALA A 9 -8.69 -15.41 18.21
C ALA A 9 -8.94 -16.83 17.70
N GLU A 10 -8.53 -17.14 16.46
CA GLU A 10 -8.55 -18.50 15.89
C GLU A 10 -7.65 -19.48 16.66
N ARG A 11 -6.65 -18.95 17.36
CA ARG A 11 -5.75 -19.72 18.24
C ARG A 11 -6.21 -19.75 19.70
N GLY A 12 -7.46 -19.37 19.95
CA GLY A 12 -8.07 -19.36 21.28
C GLY A 12 -7.57 -18.25 22.21
N VAL A 13 -6.87 -17.24 21.69
CA VAL A 13 -6.46 -16.07 22.48
C VAL A 13 -7.59 -15.03 22.45
N PRO A 14 -8.21 -14.68 23.59
CA PRO A 14 -9.21 -13.62 23.63
C PRO A 14 -8.60 -12.27 23.21
N VAL A 15 -9.27 -11.55 22.32
CA VAL A 15 -8.79 -10.28 21.78
C VAL A 15 -9.76 -9.16 22.11
N ARG A 16 -9.22 -8.04 22.58
CA ARG A 16 -9.93 -6.77 22.63
C ARG A 16 -9.40 -5.86 21.51
N LEU A 17 -10.24 -5.57 20.52
CA LEU A 17 -9.89 -4.74 19.38
C LEU A 17 -10.45 -3.33 19.56
N TYR A 18 -9.57 -2.35 19.69
CA TYR A 18 -9.95 -0.95 19.77
C TYR A 18 -10.01 -0.32 18.37
N GLU A 19 -11.10 0.38 18.06
CA GLU A 19 -11.26 1.15 16.83
C GLU A 19 -11.97 2.46 17.16
N MET A 20 -11.34 3.59 16.84
CA MET A 20 -11.91 4.90 17.17
C MET A 20 -13.09 5.27 16.27
N ARG A 21 -13.15 4.72 15.05
CA ARG A 21 -14.24 4.95 14.11
C ARG A 21 -15.47 4.10 14.51
N PRO A 22 -16.70 4.60 14.29
CA PRO A 22 -17.02 5.84 13.58
C PRO A 22 -17.00 7.11 14.43
N HIS A 23 -16.77 7.02 15.75
CA HIS A 23 -16.85 8.17 16.66
C HIS A 23 -15.80 9.24 16.37
N THR A 24 -14.57 8.81 16.06
CA THR A 24 -13.49 9.69 15.62
C THR A 24 -13.05 9.27 14.22
N GLN A 25 -13.38 10.08 13.21
CA GLN A 25 -12.95 9.84 11.83
C GLN A 25 -11.52 10.33 11.60
N THR A 26 -10.88 9.80 10.56
CA THR A 26 -9.62 10.37 10.04
C THR A 26 -9.88 11.14 8.75
N GLY A 27 -8.88 11.87 8.25
CA GLY A 27 -8.99 12.56 6.96
C GLY A 27 -9.14 11.64 5.74
N ALA A 28 -8.93 10.33 5.88
CA ALA A 28 -8.99 9.38 4.75
C ALA A 28 -10.14 8.38 4.84
N HIS A 29 -10.58 8.00 6.04
CA HIS A 29 -11.68 7.06 6.23
C HIS A 29 -13.04 7.78 6.13
N ARG A 30 -14.03 7.08 5.60
CA ARG A 30 -15.41 7.56 5.40
C ARG A 30 -16.42 6.75 6.21
N THR A 31 -16.03 5.61 6.77
CA THR A 31 -16.95 4.68 7.44
C THR A 31 -16.47 4.28 8.84
N GLY A 32 -17.31 3.54 9.56
CA GLY A 32 -16.92 2.80 10.77
C GLY A 32 -16.44 1.37 10.50
N GLN A 33 -16.33 0.95 9.24
CA GLN A 33 -15.99 -0.42 8.90
C GLN A 33 -14.54 -0.74 9.25
N LEU A 34 -14.34 -1.95 9.77
CA LEU A 34 -13.03 -2.55 9.92
C LEU A 34 -12.53 -2.98 8.54
N GLY A 35 -11.24 -2.78 8.25
CA GLY A 35 -10.65 -3.14 6.96
C GLY A 35 -11.01 -2.19 5.79
N GLU A 36 -11.46 -0.97 6.07
CA GLU A 36 -11.76 0.03 5.04
C GLU A 36 -10.53 0.32 4.13
N ILE A 37 -10.76 0.30 2.82
CA ILE A 37 -9.75 0.61 1.81
C ILE A 37 -9.86 2.09 1.42
N VAL A 38 -8.88 2.90 1.82
CA VAL A 38 -8.94 4.37 1.67
C VAL A 38 -8.35 4.93 0.36
N CYS A 39 -7.58 4.13 -0.37
CA CYS A 39 -6.91 4.53 -1.61
C CYS A 39 -7.32 3.59 -2.75
N SER A 40 -6.37 3.01 -3.48
CA SER A 40 -6.62 2.06 -4.57
C SER A 40 -7.43 0.85 -4.10
N ASN A 41 -8.45 0.44 -4.86
CA ASN A 41 -9.18 -0.81 -4.62
C ASN A 41 -8.42 -2.06 -5.09
N SER A 42 -7.26 -1.88 -5.71
CA SER A 42 -6.38 -2.97 -6.13
C SER A 42 -5.41 -3.35 -5.03
N LEU A 43 -5.43 -4.62 -4.62
CA LEU A 43 -4.44 -5.26 -3.77
C LEU A 43 -3.20 -5.73 -4.57
N LYS A 44 -2.96 -5.15 -5.76
CA LYS A 44 -1.89 -5.48 -6.71
C LYS A 44 -2.02 -6.88 -7.33
N SER A 45 -1.06 -7.22 -8.17
CA SER A 45 -1.00 -8.46 -8.97
C SER A 45 -1.14 -9.75 -8.13
N THR A 46 -1.81 -10.76 -8.69
CA THR A 46 -1.91 -12.15 -8.19
C THR A 46 -0.91 -13.09 -8.86
N LEU A 47 -0.24 -12.65 -9.94
CA LEU A 47 0.73 -13.46 -10.68
C LEU A 47 1.96 -13.80 -9.83
N LEU A 48 2.37 -15.06 -9.82
CA LEU A 48 3.50 -15.53 -9.00
C LEU A 48 4.84 -14.93 -9.44
N GLU A 49 5.01 -14.50 -10.70
CA GLU A 49 6.22 -13.79 -11.13
C GLU A 49 6.34 -12.35 -10.59
N THR A 50 5.34 -11.89 -9.83
CA THR A 50 5.33 -10.57 -9.18
C THR A 50 5.48 -10.70 -7.68
N ALA A 51 6.15 -9.73 -7.06
CA ALA A 51 6.37 -9.69 -5.62
C ALA A 51 5.06 -9.71 -4.82
N SER A 52 4.06 -8.95 -5.27
CA SER A 52 2.74 -8.90 -4.62
C SER A 52 1.96 -10.20 -4.78
N GLY A 53 2.16 -10.96 -5.86
CA GLY A 53 1.52 -12.27 -6.05
C GLY A 53 2.16 -13.33 -5.18
N LEU A 54 3.51 -13.34 -5.12
CA LEU A 54 4.26 -14.20 -4.19
C LEU A 54 3.86 -13.94 -2.73
N LEU A 55 3.83 -12.67 -2.30
CA LEU A 55 3.45 -12.33 -0.93
C LEU A 55 2.05 -12.86 -0.57
N LYS A 56 1.06 -12.69 -1.45
CA LYS A 56 -0.29 -13.24 -1.23
C LYS A 56 -0.28 -14.77 -1.13
N ALA A 57 0.47 -15.45 -1.99
CA ALA A 57 0.57 -16.90 -1.98
C ALA A 57 1.22 -17.42 -0.68
N GLU A 58 2.26 -16.75 -0.18
CA GLU A 58 2.85 -17.05 1.14
C GLU A 58 1.86 -16.79 2.28
N MET A 59 1.13 -15.68 2.23
CA MET A 59 0.10 -15.36 3.23
C MET A 59 -1.04 -16.37 3.24
N ASN A 60 -1.39 -16.96 2.09
CA ASN A 60 -2.35 -18.07 2.03
C ASN A 60 -1.80 -19.32 2.71
N ILE A 61 -0.49 -19.62 2.59
CA ILE A 61 0.15 -20.68 3.37
C ILE A 61 0.03 -20.36 4.86
N LEU A 62 0.20 -19.09 5.26
CA LEU A 62 0.06 -18.62 6.64
C LEU A 62 -1.39 -18.41 7.12
N ASP A 63 -2.37 -19.01 6.44
CA ASP A 63 -3.79 -18.98 6.82
C ASP A 63 -4.44 -17.58 6.87
N CYS A 64 -3.94 -16.63 6.09
CA CYS A 64 -4.48 -15.27 6.00
C CYS A 64 -6.00 -15.24 5.77
N ARG A 65 -6.72 -14.53 6.63
CA ARG A 65 -8.19 -14.45 6.59
C ARG A 65 -8.67 -13.32 5.68
N LEU A 66 -8.05 -12.14 5.77
CA LEU A 66 -8.42 -10.98 4.94
C LEU A 66 -8.22 -11.22 3.45
N LEU A 67 -7.22 -12.00 3.04
CA LEU A 67 -7.05 -12.34 1.61
C LEU A 67 -8.16 -13.25 1.08
N LYS A 68 -8.72 -14.14 1.91
CA LYS A 68 -9.88 -14.97 1.53
C LYS A 68 -11.10 -14.08 1.32
N LEU A 69 -11.38 -13.19 2.28
CA LEU A 69 -12.47 -12.22 2.15
C LEU A 69 -12.31 -11.30 0.93
N ALA A 70 -11.08 -10.87 0.64
CA ALA A 70 -10.79 -10.08 -0.55
C ALA A 70 -11.07 -10.84 -1.85
N ALA A 71 -10.77 -12.15 -1.90
CA ALA A 71 -11.08 -12.99 -3.06
C ALA A 71 -12.60 -13.12 -3.26
N ASP A 72 -13.36 -13.28 -2.18
CA ASP A 72 -14.82 -13.45 -2.22
C ASP A 72 -15.57 -12.22 -2.74
N VAL A 73 -15.01 -11.02 -2.53
CA VAL A 73 -15.58 -9.73 -2.97
C VAL A 73 -14.80 -9.10 -4.12
N SER A 74 -14.03 -9.93 -4.85
CA SER A 74 -13.20 -9.46 -5.95
C SER A 74 -14.03 -8.96 -7.13
N VAL A 75 -13.49 -7.97 -7.83
CA VAL A 75 -14.04 -7.42 -9.07
C VAL A 75 -13.04 -7.61 -10.22
N PRO A 76 -13.48 -7.68 -11.49
CA PRO A 76 -12.58 -7.81 -12.64
C PRO A 76 -11.51 -6.72 -12.65
N ALA A 77 -10.23 -7.12 -12.80
CA ALA A 77 -9.07 -6.22 -12.88
C ALA A 77 -7.84 -6.90 -13.52
N GLY A 78 -8.08 -7.71 -14.55
CA GLY A 78 -7.06 -8.50 -15.24
C GLY A 78 -6.25 -9.40 -14.30
N HIS A 79 -4.99 -9.05 -14.07
CA HIS A 79 -4.04 -9.83 -13.23
C HIS A 79 -3.93 -9.32 -11.79
N ALA A 80 -4.69 -8.29 -11.41
CA ALA A 80 -4.71 -7.76 -10.05
C ALA A 80 -5.87 -8.33 -9.24
N LEU A 81 -5.69 -8.44 -7.93
CA LEU A 81 -6.80 -8.66 -7.01
C LEU A 81 -7.41 -7.28 -6.68
N ALA A 82 -8.37 -6.84 -7.49
CA ALA A 82 -9.19 -5.69 -7.14
C ALA A 82 -10.43 -6.15 -6.38
N ILE A 83 -10.89 -5.30 -5.46
CA ILE A 83 -12.01 -5.61 -4.58
C ILE A 83 -13.07 -4.51 -4.63
N ASP A 84 -14.31 -4.89 -4.36
CA ASP A 84 -15.33 -3.92 -3.95
C ASP A 84 -15.02 -3.47 -2.52
N ARG A 85 -14.74 -2.18 -2.35
CA ARG A 85 -14.26 -1.62 -1.07
C ARG A 85 -15.30 -1.74 0.04
N GLU A 86 -16.56 -1.50 -0.29
CA GLU A 86 -17.65 -1.50 0.69
C GLU A 86 -18.00 -2.93 1.09
N LEU A 87 -18.08 -3.83 0.11
CA LEU A 87 -18.29 -5.25 0.40
C LEU A 87 -17.15 -5.84 1.23
N PHE A 88 -15.91 -5.45 0.93
CA PHE A 88 -14.74 -5.87 1.72
C PHE A 88 -14.83 -5.37 3.16
N GLY A 89 -15.01 -4.06 3.37
CA GLY A 89 -15.13 -3.49 4.72
C GLY A 89 -16.27 -4.10 5.53
N ASN A 90 -17.42 -4.35 4.90
CA ASN A 90 -18.55 -5.05 5.52
C ASN A 90 -18.22 -6.50 5.88
N ALA A 91 -17.59 -7.25 4.97
CA ALA A 91 -17.20 -8.64 5.21
C ALA A 91 -16.21 -8.76 6.37
N VAL A 92 -15.19 -7.90 6.42
CA VAL A 92 -14.21 -7.85 7.50
C VAL A 92 -14.87 -7.49 8.82
N THR A 93 -15.70 -6.45 8.84
CA THR A 93 -16.43 -6.03 10.05
C THR A 93 -17.28 -7.17 10.59
N LYS A 94 -18.06 -7.82 9.71
CA LYS A 94 -18.93 -8.93 10.09
C LYS A 94 -18.15 -10.09 10.69
N VAL A 95 -17.06 -10.52 10.06
CA VAL A 95 -16.26 -11.65 10.55
C VAL A 95 -15.61 -11.34 11.89
N VAL A 96 -15.11 -10.11 12.09
CA VAL A 96 -14.50 -9.71 13.36
C VAL A 96 -15.53 -9.59 14.48
N GLU A 97 -16.65 -8.91 14.24
CA GLU A 97 -17.69 -8.67 15.27
C GLU A 97 -18.49 -9.93 15.63
N SER A 98 -18.57 -10.92 14.73
CA SER A 98 -19.24 -12.19 15.01
C SER A 98 -18.34 -13.25 15.65
N HIS A 99 -17.03 -13.01 15.75
CA HIS A 99 -16.10 -13.97 16.34
C HIS A 99 -16.17 -13.95 17.87
N THR A 100 -16.51 -15.07 18.50
CA THR A 100 -16.71 -15.15 19.96
C THR A 100 -15.47 -14.81 20.80
N GLY A 101 -14.28 -15.02 20.23
CA GLY A 101 -13.00 -14.64 20.84
C GLY A 101 -12.60 -13.17 20.68
N ILE A 102 -13.39 -12.31 20.03
CA ILE A 102 -13.06 -10.90 19.78
C ILE A 102 -14.13 -9.99 20.38
N SER A 103 -13.71 -9.04 21.21
CA SER A 103 -14.53 -7.92 21.68
C SER A 103 -14.07 -6.63 21.00
N VAL A 104 -14.96 -6.00 20.22
CA VAL A 104 -14.66 -4.73 19.55
C VAL A 104 -15.08 -3.56 20.45
N GLU A 105 -14.15 -2.66 20.76
CA GLU A 105 -14.39 -1.45 21.53
C GLU A 105 -14.29 -0.22 20.63
N ARG A 106 -15.42 0.46 20.42
CA ARG A 106 -15.51 1.67 19.60
C ARG A 106 -15.08 2.90 20.40
N ARG A 107 -13.78 3.08 20.61
CA ARG A 107 -13.21 4.24 21.33
C ARG A 107 -11.80 4.59 20.86
N CYS A 108 -11.43 5.85 21.01
CA CYS A 108 -10.07 6.31 20.78
C CYS A 108 -9.15 5.87 21.92
N VAL A 109 -8.01 5.28 21.57
CA VAL A 109 -6.90 5.04 22.50
C VAL A 109 -5.94 6.21 22.37
N GLU A 110 -5.60 6.83 23.49
CA GLU A 110 -4.82 8.08 23.53
C GLU A 110 -3.41 7.91 24.08
N ASP A 111 -3.12 6.77 24.74
CA ASP A 111 -1.82 6.48 25.36
C ASP A 111 -1.47 4.99 25.24
N LEU A 112 -0.31 4.60 25.78
CA LEU A 112 0.17 3.22 25.79
C LEU A 112 -0.21 2.45 27.07
N ASN A 113 -1.09 2.96 27.94
CA ASN A 113 -1.49 2.31 29.20
C ASN A 113 -2.52 1.18 28.96
N LEU A 114 -2.18 0.25 28.07
CA LEU A 114 -2.94 -0.95 27.74
C LEU A 114 -2.30 -2.17 28.40
N GLU A 115 -3.09 -3.23 28.64
CA GLU A 115 -2.56 -4.50 29.16
C GLU A 115 -1.76 -5.24 28.08
N SER A 116 -0.63 -5.84 28.46
CA SER A 116 0.17 -6.69 27.56
C SER A 116 -0.39 -8.13 27.52
N PRO A 117 -0.28 -8.86 26.39
CA PRO A 117 0.28 -8.41 25.12
C PRO A 117 -0.65 -7.46 24.35
N VAL A 118 -0.08 -6.47 23.67
CA VAL A 118 -0.79 -5.44 22.90
C VAL A 118 -0.11 -5.21 21.55
N VAL A 119 -0.91 -5.03 20.49
CA VAL A 119 -0.44 -4.68 19.15
C VAL A 119 -0.90 -3.27 18.77
N ILE A 120 0.04 -2.38 18.47
CA ILE A 120 -0.26 -1.08 17.88
C ILE A 120 -0.30 -1.24 16.35
N ALA A 121 -1.51 -1.12 15.80
CA ALA A 121 -1.75 -1.28 14.36
C ALA A 121 -2.65 -0.17 13.79
N THR A 122 -2.37 1.06 14.20
CA THR A 122 -3.15 2.29 13.94
C THR A 122 -2.92 2.88 12.56
N GLY A 123 -1.95 2.35 11.82
CA GLY A 123 -1.66 2.77 10.45
C GLY A 123 -1.12 4.20 10.36
N PRO A 124 -1.13 4.80 9.16
CA PRO A 124 -0.46 6.07 8.91
C PRO A 124 -1.10 7.26 9.65
N LEU A 125 -2.41 7.21 9.87
CA LEU A 125 -3.20 8.29 10.47
C LEU A 125 -3.42 8.03 11.96
N THR A 126 -2.35 7.71 12.68
CA THR A 126 -2.39 7.51 14.14
C THR A 126 -2.82 8.81 14.82
N GLY A 127 -3.78 8.71 15.76
CA GLY A 127 -4.30 9.88 16.48
C GLY A 127 -3.21 10.64 17.24
N GLU A 128 -3.32 11.97 17.29
CA GLU A 128 -2.27 12.88 17.77
C GLU A 128 -1.71 12.51 19.15
N LYS A 129 -2.59 12.26 20.14
CA LYS A 129 -2.19 11.90 21.51
C LYS A 129 -1.41 10.58 21.57
N LEU A 130 -1.90 9.54 20.87
CA LEU A 130 -1.20 8.25 20.82
C LEU A 130 0.12 8.38 20.07
N SER A 131 0.16 9.20 19.03
CA SER A 131 1.38 9.50 18.29
C SER A 131 2.42 10.18 19.18
N HIS A 132 2.02 11.12 20.02
CA HIS A 132 2.89 11.74 21.03
C HIS A 132 3.38 10.73 22.06
N ALA A 133 2.48 9.88 22.59
CA ALA A 133 2.85 8.83 23.53
C ALA A 133 3.88 7.83 22.93
N LEU A 134 3.75 7.52 21.63
CA LEU A 134 4.73 6.71 20.90
C LEU A 134 6.07 7.45 20.70
N GLN A 135 6.06 8.76 20.44
CA GLN A 135 7.29 9.57 20.35
C GLN A 135 8.06 9.52 21.66
N GLU A 136 7.37 9.77 22.77
CA GLU A 136 7.94 9.74 24.12
C GLU A 136 8.47 8.34 24.45
N HIS A 137 7.66 7.29 24.24
CA HIS A 137 8.04 5.90 24.53
C HIS A 137 9.26 5.45 23.71
N CYS A 138 9.32 5.80 22.43
CA CYS A 138 10.41 5.37 21.56
C CYS A 138 11.65 6.28 21.64
N SER A 139 11.55 7.43 22.31
CA SER A 139 12.59 8.47 22.38
C SER A 139 13.04 8.90 20.98
N LEU A 140 12.07 9.16 20.09
CA LEU A 140 12.31 9.53 18.70
C LEU A 140 12.06 11.02 18.48
N ASP A 141 13.00 11.70 17.81
CA ASP A 141 12.84 13.12 17.44
C ASP A 141 11.66 13.32 16.47
N HIS A 142 11.44 12.37 15.55
CA HIS A 142 10.33 12.39 14.59
C HIS A 142 9.78 10.98 14.32
N LEU A 143 8.45 10.87 14.15
CA LEU A 143 7.74 9.61 13.84
C LEU A 143 7.16 9.55 12.41
N TYR A 144 7.50 10.47 11.52
CA TYR A 144 6.65 10.70 10.34
C TYR A 144 7.41 10.76 9.01
N TYR A 145 6.73 10.36 7.94
CA TYR A 145 7.03 10.74 6.55
C TYR A 145 5.77 11.29 5.88
N TYR A 146 5.93 11.89 4.71
CA TYR A 146 4.84 12.48 3.95
C TYR A 146 4.40 11.56 2.79
N ASP A 147 3.10 11.28 2.72
CA ASP A 147 2.44 10.53 1.64
C ASP A 147 1.43 11.42 0.93
N ALA A 148 1.29 11.25 -0.38
CA ALA A 148 0.55 12.16 -1.22
C ALA A 148 -0.62 11.44 -1.91
N ILE A 149 -1.80 12.06 -1.89
CA ILE A 149 -3.02 11.59 -2.54
C ILE A 149 -3.20 12.34 -3.86
N ALA A 150 -3.65 11.62 -4.88
CA ALA A 150 -3.95 12.17 -6.19
C ALA A 150 -5.40 12.68 -6.31
N PRO A 151 -5.65 13.69 -7.15
CA PRO A 151 -7.00 14.17 -7.44
C PRO A 151 -7.90 13.09 -8.06
N SER A 152 -9.22 13.28 -7.91
CA SER A 152 -10.25 12.45 -8.55
C SER A 152 -11.33 13.32 -9.16
N LEU A 153 -11.77 12.92 -10.34
CA LEU A 153 -12.68 13.66 -11.21
C LEU A 153 -14.04 12.96 -11.29
N ASP A 154 -15.08 13.73 -11.59
CA ASP A 154 -16.38 13.19 -12.01
C ASP A 154 -16.25 12.58 -13.41
N GLY A 155 -16.54 11.29 -13.54
CA GLY A 155 -16.50 10.56 -14.80
C GLY A 155 -17.40 11.16 -15.88
N ASP A 156 -18.55 11.73 -15.50
CA ASP A 156 -19.50 12.34 -16.44
C ASP A 156 -19.00 13.69 -16.99
N SER A 157 -18.01 14.29 -16.31
CA SER A 157 -17.39 15.55 -16.72
C SER A 157 -16.15 15.37 -17.60
N VAL A 158 -15.70 14.12 -17.81
CA VAL A 158 -14.54 13.78 -18.64
C VAL A 158 -15.03 13.37 -20.02
N ASP A 159 -14.57 14.04 -21.09
CA ASP A 159 -14.91 13.67 -22.46
C ASP A 159 -14.24 12.33 -22.85
N PRO A 160 -15.00 11.24 -23.01
CA PRO A 160 -14.44 9.92 -23.29
C PRO A 160 -13.84 9.85 -24.71
N GLU A 161 -14.26 10.71 -25.65
CA GLU A 161 -13.77 10.71 -27.03
C GLU A 161 -12.35 11.28 -27.14
N CYS A 162 -11.88 11.99 -26.11
CA CYS A 162 -10.53 12.54 -26.06
C CYS A 162 -9.46 11.56 -25.57
N GLY A 163 -9.85 10.53 -24.83
CA GLY A 163 -8.98 9.45 -24.38
C GLY A 163 -9.30 8.11 -25.07
N TYR A 164 -8.46 7.10 -24.85
CA TYR A 164 -8.77 5.75 -25.30
C TYR A 164 -8.60 4.76 -24.16
N TRP A 165 -9.61 3.91 -24.00
CA TRP A 165 -9.60 2.84 -23.02
C TRP A 165 -8.64 1.75 -23.48
N ALA A 166 -7.55 1.56 -22.72
CA ALA A 166 -6.56 0.53 -23.02
C ALA A 166 -5.71 0.16 -21.82
N SER A 167 -5.36 -1.13 -21.76
CA SER A 167 -4.26 -1.62 -20.93
C SER A 167 -2.93 -1.51 -21.69
N ARG A 168 -1.83 -1.37 -20.95
CA ARG A 168 -0.49 -1.33 -21.56
C ARG A 168 -0.20 -2.65 -22.29
N TYR A 169 0.31 -2.54 -23.51
CA TYR A 169 0.62 -3.65 -24.41
C TYR A 169 -0.59 -4.49 -24.83
N GLY A 170 -1.82 -3.98 -24.67
CA GLY A 170 -3.05 -4.69 -25.01
C GLY A 170 -3.26 -5.97 -24.20
N LYS A 171 -2.73 -6.03 -22.96
CA LYS A 171 -2.85 -7.19 -22.08
C LYS A 171 -3.79 -6.88 -20.91
N GLY A 172 -4.98 -7.49 -20.93
CA GLY A 172 -6.01 -7.35 -19.91
C GLY A 172 -7.15 -6.42 -20.35
N ASP A 173 -8.17 -6.31 -19.50
CA ASP A 173 -9.33 -5.45 -19.71
C ASP A 173 -8.91 -3.96 -19.78
N ALA A 174 -9.72 -3.16 -20.48
CA ALA A 174 -9.41 -1.76 -20.76
C ALA A 174 -9.74 -0.86 -19.55
N ASP A 175 -9.06 -1.07 -18.43
CA ASP A 175 -9.41 -0.48 -17.11
C ASP A 175 -8.99 1.00 -16.93
N TYR A 176 -8.25 1.56 -17.90
CA TYR A 176 -7.72 2.92 -17.83
C TYR A 176 -8.12 3.72 -19.06
N LEU A 177 -8.64 4.92 -18.84
CA LEU A 177 -8.79 5.93 -19.87
C LEU A 177 -7.45 6.64 -20.03
N ASN A 178 -6.81 6.47 -21.18
CA ASN A 178 -5.51 7.05 -21.48
C ASN A 178 -5.70 8.35 -22.28
N MET A 179 -5.22 9.45 -21.72
CA MET A 179 -5.27 10.79 -22.30
C MET A 179 -3.91 11.08 -22.96
N PRO A 180 -3.80 11.02 -24.29
CA PRO A 180 -2.55 11.26 -24.98
C PRO A 180 -2.19 12.75 -24.94
N LEU A 181 -0.92 13.06 -24.69
CA LEU A 181 -0.39 14.41 -24.78
C LEU A 181 0.67 14.50 -25.87
N ASP A 182 0.68 15.63 -26.58
CA ASP A 182 1.82 16.03 -27.40
C ASP A 182 2.89 16.74 -26.55
N GLU A 183 4.01 17.06 -27.19
CA GLU A 183 5.15 17.71 -26.53
C GLU A 183 4.82 19.12 -26.03
N THR A 184 4.01 19.89 -26.77
CA THR A 184 3.65 21.25 -26.42
C THR A 184 2.78 21.28 -25.16
N VAL A 185 1.77 20.41 -25.11
CA VAL A 185 0.89 20.26 -23.96
C VAL A 185 1.67 19.72 -22.76
N TYR A 186 2.55 18.73 -22.95
CA TYR A 186 3.39 18.21 -21.87
C TYR A 186 4.27 19.30 -21.25
N ARG A 187 4.96 20.10 -22.07
CA ARG A 187 5.83 21.19 -21.57
C ARG A 187 5.03 22.23 -20.79
N LYS A 188 3.86 22.62 -21.29
CA LYS A 188 2.96 23.54 -20.59
C LYS A 188 2.50 22.96 -19.24
N LEU A 189 2.15 21.68 -19.20
CA LEU A 189 1.77 21.02 -17.96
C LEU A 189 2.93 20.96 -16.97
N LEU A 190 4.14 20.65 -17.43
CA LEU A 190 5.35 20.64 -16.61
C LEU A 190 5.64 22.02 -16.01
N ASP A 191 5.47 23.09 -16.80
CA ASP A 191 5.62 24.47 -16.32
C ASP A 191 4.54 24.83 -15.30
N ASN A 192 3.29 24.45 -15.54
CA ASN A 192 2.18 24.66 -14.60
C ASN A 192 2.45 23.95 -13.28
N ILE A 193 2.97 22.72 -13.32
CA ILE A 193 3.39 21.98 -12.13
C ILE A 193 4.49 22.78 -11.43
N ARG A 194 5.63 23.04 -12.08
CA ARG A 194 6.80 23.65 -11.42
C ARG A 194 6.54 25.03 -10.80
N ASN A 195 5.64 25.81 -11.40
CA ASN A 195 5.36 27.19 -10.97
C ASN A 195 4.10 27.30 -10.07
N ALA A 196 3.47 26.20 -9.72
CA ALA A 196 2.30 26.20 -8.83
C ALA A 196 2.65 26.65 -7.40
N ASP A 197 1.65 27.18 -6.70
CA ASP A 197 1.69 27.35 -5.26
C ASP A 197 1.44 26.01 -4.57
N TYR A 198 2.25 25.74 -3.54
CA TYR A 198 2.18 24.54 -2.73
C TYR A 198 1.82 24.86 -1.28
N VAL A 199 1.05 23.97 -0.66
CA VAL A 199 0.84 24.04 0.79
C VAL A 199 2.16 23.77 1.48
N THR A 200 2.63 24.72 2.28
CA THR A 200 3.83 24.61 3.11
C THR A 200 3.52 23.82 4.38
N THR A 201 4.35 22.83 4.68
CA THR A 201 4.44 22.25 6.02
C THR A 201 5.31 23.15 6.91
N HIS A 202 5.15 23.05 8.23
CA HIS A 202 5.74 23.99 9.18
C HIS A 202 7.28 24.13 9.03
N PRO A 203 7.88 25.31 9.34
CA PRO A 203 9.25 25.67 8.92
C PRO A 203 10.41 24.86 9.52
N PHE A 204 10.14 23.92 10.41
CA PHE A 204 11.14 23.18 11.19
C PHE A 204 11.28 21.71 10.79
N GLU A 205 10.59 21.25 9.74
CA GLU A 205 10.65 19.87 9.29
C GLU A 205 11.29 19.76 7.90
N GLU A 206 12.40 19.02 7.79
CA GLU A 206 12.91 18.57 6.49
C GLU A 206 11.91 17.60 5.84
N GLU A 207 11.42 17.93 4.65
CA GLU A 207 10.46 17.11 3.91
C GLU A 207 11.10 15.78 3.44
N LYS A 208 10.87 14.70 4.20
CA LYS A 208 11.24 13.33 3.78
C LYS A 208 10.05 12.67 3.08
N TYR A 209 10.10 12.67 1.75
CA TYR A 209 9.10 12.01 0.91
C TYR A 209 9.40 10.54 0.69
N PHE A 210 8.35 9.75 0.52
CA PHE A 210 8.48 8.36 0.15
C PHE A 210 8.78 8.19 -1.35
N GLU A 211 9.93 7.58 -1.70
CA GLU A 211 10.43 7.53 -3.09
C GLU A 211 9.50 6.81 -4.08
N ALA A 212 8.71 5.83 -3.64
CA ALA A 212 7.73 5.16 -4.51
C ALA A 212 6.36 5.87 -4.58
N CYS A 213 6.12 6.92 -3.79
CA CYS A 213 4.91 7.75 -3.82
C CYS A 213 5.24 9.25 -3.74
N LEU A 214 6.18 9.70 -4.57
CA LEU A 214 6.57 11.11 -4.60
C LEU A 214 5.47 12.01 -5.15
N PRO A 215 5.27 13.22 -4.59
CA PRO A 215 4.43 14.24 -5.21
C PRO A 215 4.88 14.56 -6.63
N ILE A 216 3.94 14.84 -7.53
CA ILE A 216 4.22 15.07 -8.96
C ILE A 216 5.19 16.24 -9.16
N GLU A 217 5.13 17.26 -8.31
CA GLU A 217 6.04 18.38 -8.28
C GLU A 217 7.48 18.02 -7.91
N VAL A 218 7.68 17.06 -7.01
CA VAL A 218 9.00 16.57 -6.63
C VAL A 218 9.60 15.78 -7.78
N ILE A 219 8.79 14.98 -8.48
CA ILE A 219 9.22 14.27 -9.69
C ILE A 219 9.56 15.27 -10.79
N ALA A 220 8.71 16.26 -11.03
CA ALA A 220 8.89 17.30 -12.05
C ALA A 220 10.15 18.16 -11.82
N ALA A 221 10.52 18.40 -10.55
CA ALA A 221 11.73 19.14 -10.20
C ALA A 221 13.03 18.37 -10.53
N ARG A 222 12.97 17.03 -10.62
CA ARG A 222 14.16 16.18 -10.88
C ARG A 222 14.60 16.18 -12.35
N GLY A 223 13.82 16.74 -13.27
CA GLY A 223 14.19 16.89 -14.68
C GLY A 223 12.99 16.97 -15.62
N ASP A 224 13.23 17.33 -16.88
CA ASP A 224 12.14 17.61 -17.84
C ASP A 224 11.42 16.36 -18.33
N ASP A 225 12.10 15.22 -18.38
CA ASP A 225 11.53 13.94 -18.85
C ASP A 225 11.13 12.99 -17.71
N THR A 226 11.33 13.37 -16.45
CA THR A 226 11.09 12.47 -15.31
C THR A 226 9.65 11.99 -15.23
N LEU A 227 8.68 12.86 -15.51
CA LEU A 227 7.27 12.49 -15.56
C LEU A 227 6.98 11.46 -16.67
N ARG A 228 7.67 11.54 -17.82
CA ARG A 228 7.56 10.57 -18.93
C ARG A 228 8.23 9.23 -18.65
N PHE A 229 9.12 9.17 -17.66
CA PHE A 229 9.66 7.90 -17.17
C PHE A 229 8.84 7.31 -16.02
N GLY A 230 8.07 8.15 -15.32
CA GLY A 230 7.20 7.77 -14.21
C GLY A 230 5.70 7.82 -14.56
N PRO A 231 4.92 8.73 -13.95
CA PRO A 231 3.45 8.71 -13.99
C PRO A 231 2.86 8.95 -15.38
N MET A 232 3.56 9.65 -16.27
CA MET A 232 3.08 10.03 -17.60
C MET A 232 3.69 9.20 -18.74
N LYS A 233 4.22 8.01 -18.41
CA LYS A 233 4.93 7.16 -19.36
C LYS A 233 4.04 6.67 -20.51
N PRO A 234 4.41 6.87 -21.80
CA PRO A 234 3.57 6.44 -22.93
C PRO A 234 3.79 4.98 -23.37
N ARG A 235 4.87 4.34 -22.92
CA ARG A 235 5.27 2.97 -23.34
C ARG A 235 4.13 1.96 -23.25
N GLY A 236 3.85 1.28 -24.35
CA GLY A 236 2.81 0.25 -24.46
C GLY A 236 1.40 0.83 -24.61
N LEU A 237 1.25 2.14 -24.78
CA LEU A 237 -0.04 2.80 -25.03
C LEU A 237 -0.02 3.37 -26.44
N VAL A 238 -0.39 2.54 -27.43
CA VAL A 238 -0.54 3.00 -28.82
C VAL A 238 -1.89 3.70 -28.95
N ASP A 239 -1.90 4.95 -29.37
CA ASP A 239 -3.14 5.69 -29.62
C ASP A 239 -3.79 5.14 -30.91
N PRO A 240 -5.03 4.63 -30.84
CA PRO A 240 -5.71 4.05 -32.01
C PRO A 240 -6.00 5.07 -33.11
N ARG A 241 -6.07 6.36 -32.79
CA ARG A 241 -6.34 7.45 -33.76
C ARG A 241 -5.12 7.75 -34.62
N THR A 242 -3.92 7.61 -34.05
CA THR A 242 -2.66 7.96 -34.72
C THR A 242 -1.81 6.73 -35.09
N GLY A 243 -2.10 5.58 -34.49
CA GLY A 243 -1.32 4.35 -34.63
C GLY A 243 0.07 4.41 -33.98
N ARG A 244 0.35 5.39 -33.12
CA ARG A 244 1.67 5.65 -32.52
C ARG A 244 1.58 5.80 -31.00
N GLU A 245 2.68 5.56 -30.30
CA GLU A 245 2.78 5.94 -28.88
C GLU A 245 2.80 7.48 -28.77
N PRO A 246 2.01 8.09 -27.87
CA PRO A 246 2.01 9.55 -27.69
C PRO A 246 3.31 10.02 -27.03
N TYR A 247 3.53 11.34 -27.00
CA TYR A 247 4.73 11.90 -26.36
C TYR A 247 4.74 11.64 -24.85
N ALA A 248 3.57 11.78 -24.21
CA ALA A 248 3.27 11.40 -22.84
C ALA A 248 1.80 10.94 -22.75
N ALA A 249 1.40 10.27 -21.66
CA ALA A 249 0.01 9.85 -21.44
C ALA A 249 -0.39 9.99 -19.97
N ILE A 250 -1.53 10.62 -19.70
CA ILE A 250 -2.16 10.64 -18.37
C ILE A 250 -3.16 9.48 -18.31
N GLN A 251 -3.16 8.72 -17.22
CA GLN A 251 -4.10 7.62 -17.04
C GLN A 251 -5.13 7.98 -15.98
N LEU A 252 -6.41 7.84 -16.32
CA LEU A 252 -7.52 7.92 -15.37
C LEU A 252 -8.04 6.50 -15.10
N ARG A 253 -8.23 6.15 -13.83
CA ARG A 253 -8.76 4.84 -13.42
C ARG A 253 -10.17 4.99 -12.84
N GLN A 254 -11.05 4.04 -13.12
CA GLN A 254 -12.33 3.97 -12.42
C GLN A 254 -12.10 3.60 -10.95
N GLU A 255 -12.60 4.42 -10.04
CA GLU A 255 -12.57 4.14 -8.60
C GLU A 255 -13.93 3.69 -8.06
N SER A 256 -15.02 3.89 -8.80
CA SER A 256 -16.36 3.41 -8.45
C SER A 256 -16.88 2.40 -9.47
N ARG A 257 -17.69 1.44 -9.02
CA ARG A 257 -18.31 0.42 -9.88
C ARG A 257 -19.21 1.00 -10.98
N GLU A 258 -19.79 2.17 -10.74
CA GLU A 258 -20.64 2.90 -11.69
C GLU A 258 -19.84 3.76 -12.69
N GLY A 259 -18.51 3.90 -12.50
CA GLY A 259 -17.65 4.73 -13.38
C GLY A 259 -17.65 6.23 -13.08
N ASN A 260 -18.52 6.72 -12.19
CA ASN A 260 -18.69 8.15 -11.89
C ASN A 260 -17.51 8.82 -11.16
N LEU A 261 -16.59 8.04 -10.56
CA LEU A 261 -15.38 8.56 -9.92
C LEU A 261 -14.13 8.06 -10.65
N MET A 262 -13.36 9.00 -11.21
CA MET A 262 -12.15 8.72 -11.98
C MET A 262 -10.90 9.27 -11.29
N GLY A 263 -10.00 8.41 -10.82
CA GLY A 263 -8.76 8.81 -10.15
C GLY A 263 -7.61 9.11 -11.12
N MET A 264 -6.89 10.21 -10.93
CA MET A 264 -5.71 10.56 -11.72
C MET A 264 -4.49 9.76 -11.26
N VAL A 265 -4.05 8.78 -12.06
CA VAL A 265 -2.99 7.85 -11.66
C VAL A 265 -1.64 8.56 -11.63
N GLY A 266 -0.97 8.57 -10.47
CA GLY A 266 0.37 9.11 -10.32
C GLY A 266 0.44 10.65 -10.17
N PHE A 267 -0.70 11.30 -9.94
CA PHE A 267 -0.85 12.77 -9.80
C PHE A 267 -0.96 13.21 -8.34
N GLN A 268 -0.39 12.45 -7.41
CA GLN A 268 -0.32 12.83 -6.01
C GLN A 268 0.41 14.16 -5.81
N THR A 269 -0.11 15.08 -4.98
CA THR A 269 0.40 16.46 -4.92
C THR A 269 0.04 17.21 -3.63
N ARG A 270 0.88 18.19 -3.24
CA ARG A 270 0.58 19.25 -2.23
C ARG A 270 0.26 20.60 -2.88
N MET A 271 0.04 20.67 -4.19
CA MET A 271 -0.42 21.91 -4.82
C MET A 271 -1.65 22.44 -4.09
N THR A 272 -1.75 23.76 -3.94
CA THR A 272 -2.97 24.38 -3.44
C THR A 272 -4.14 24.01 -4.36
N TRP A 273 -5.36 23.88 -3.81
CA TRP A 273 -6.52 23.49 -4.61
C TRP A 273 -6.78 24.40 -5.83
N PRO A 274 -6.57 25.73 -5.77
CA PRO A 274 -6.62 26.59 -6.96
C PRO A 274 -5.61 26.15 -8.03
N CYS A 275 -4.36 25.87 -7.66
CA CYS A 275 -3.33 25.42 -8.59
C CYS A 275 -3.65 24.03 -9.18
N GLN A 276 -4.15 23.10 -8.37
CA GLN A 276 -4.61 21.81 -8.88
C GLN A 276 -5.73 21.96 -9.91
N LYS A 277 -6.70 22.85 -9.64
CA LYS A 277 -7.81 23.14 -10.53
C LYS A 277 -7.32 23.74 -11.85
N GLU A 278 -6.38 24.66 -11.80
CA GLU A 278 -5.76 25.26 -12.99
C GLU A 278 -4.96 24.23 -13.80
N MET A 279 -4.12 23.44 -13.12
CA MET A 279 -3.33 22.37 -13.72
C MET A 279 -4.23 21.35 -14.44
N ILE A 280 -5.28 20.85 -13.78
CA ILE A 280 -6.20 19.87 -14.36
C ILE A 280 -6.91 20.46 -15.58
N ARG A 281 -7.41 21.69 -15.48
CA ARG A 281 -8.12 22.36 -16.59
C ARG A 281 -7.22 22.77 -17.74
N SER A 282 -5.91 22.78 -17.55
CA SER A 282 -4.94 23.03 -18.62
C SER A 282 -4.71 21.80 -19.52
N ILE A 283 -5.12 20.62 -19.07
CA ILE A 283 -5.03 19.38 -19.82
C ILE A 283 -6.19 19.39 -20.84
N PRO A 284 -5.90 19.17 -22.14
CA PRO A 284 -6.94 19.07 -23.16
C PRO A 284 -8.01 18.07 -22.75
N CYS A 285 -9.26 18.46 -22.94
CA CYS A 285 -10.47 17.70 -22.61
C CYS A 285 -10.79 17.54 -21.12
N LEU A 286 -10.02 18.18 -20.23
CA LEU A 286 -10.35 18.34 -18.82
C LEU A 286 -10.67 19.79 -18.45
N GLU A 287 -10.88 20.69 -19.43
CA GLU A 287 -11.12 22.12 -19.22
C GLU A 287 -12.36 22.38 -18.37
N ARG A 288 -13.34 21.47 -18.49
CA ARG A 288 -14.62 21.49 -17.75
C ARG A 288 -14.75 20.37 -16.72
N ALA A 289 -13.70 19.58 -16.51
CA ALA A 289 -13.74 18.48 -15.56
C ALA A 289 -14.10 19.00 -14.15
N GLU A 290 -15.02 18.30 -13.51
CA GLU A 290 -15.39 18.51 -12.12
C GLU A 290 -14.46 17.69 -11.22
N ILE A 291 -13.83 18.37 -10.27
CA ILE A 291 -12.92 17.74 -9.32
C ILE A 291 -13.73 17.37 -8.08
N LEU A 292 -14.02 16.08 -7.93
CA LEU A 292 -14.75 15.56 -6.77
C LEU A 292 -13.86 15.44 -5.53
N ARG A 293 -12.55 15.26 -5.72
CA ARG A 293 -11.55 15.22 -4.65
C ARG A 293 -10.23 15.82 -5.11
N TYR A 294 -9.71 16.77 -4.34
CA TYR A 294 -8.37 17.31 -4.54
C TYR A 294 -7.30 16.38 -3.96
N GLY A 295 -6.10 16.43 -4.52
CA GLY A 295 -4.91 15.81 -3.96
C GLY A 295 -4.48 16.52 -2.67
N THR A 296 -3.89 15.77 -1.77
CA THR A 296 -3.45 16.25 -0.45
C THR A 296 -2.22 15.47 -0.01
N ILE A 297 -1.38 16.07 0.83
CA ILE A 297 -0.33 15.34 1.53
C ILE A 297 -0.79 15.05 2.96
N HIS A 298 -0.62 13.79 3.37
CA HIS A 298 -0.84 13.34 4.74
C HIS A 298 0.48 12.99 5.39
N ARG A 299 0.59 13.38 6.67
CA ARG A 299 1.65 12.93 7.55
C ARG A 299 1.35 11.49 7.95
N ASN A 300 2.19 10.54 7.51
CA ASN A 300 2.09 9.14 7.84
C ASN A 300 3.06 8.80 8.98
N ALA A 301 2.51 8.34 10.11
CA ALA A 301 3.31 7.85 11.23
C ALA A 301 3.94 6.49 10.92
N PHE A 302 5.24 6.34 11.17
CA PHE A 302 5.96 5.08 11.22
C PHE A 302 7.13 5.15 12.20
N LEU A 303 7.52 3.98 12.69
CA LEU A 303 8.60 3.80 13.64
C LEU A 303 9.87 3.40 12.89
N ASP A 304 11.02 3.87 13.38
CA ASP A 304 12.32 3.32 13.02
C ASP A 304 12.45 1.92 13.65
N ILE A 305 11.84 0.92 13.00
CA ILE A 305 11.75 -0.45 13.50
C ILE A 305 13.12 -1.05 13.86
N PRO A 306 14.22 -0.84 13.10
CA PRO A 306 15.54 -1.32 13.50
C PRO A 306 15.98 -0.84 14.89
N GLN A 307 15.66 0.41 15.24
CA GLN A 307 15.96 1.00 16.55
C GLN A 307 14.92 0.68 17.62
N VAL A 308 13.65 0.47 17.23
CA VAL A 308 12.54 0.36 18.17
C VAL A 308 12.22 -1.08 18.57
N CYS A 309 12.39 -2.03 17.65
CA CYS A 309 11.92 -3.40 17.83
C CYS A 309 13.04 -4.44 17.85
N GLU A 310 12.86 -5.47 18.67
CA GLU A 310 13.47 -6.79 18.45
C GLU A 310 12.85 -7.45 17.22
N ARG A 311 13.50 -8.48 16.69
CA ARG A 311 13.02 -9.20 15.48
C ARG A 311 11.56 -9.63 15.66
N TYR A 312 10.78 -9.55 14.58
CA TYR A 312 9.35 -9.89 14.54
C TYR A 312 8.47 -8.94 15.35
N LEU A 313 8.80 -7.65 15.25
CA LEU A 313 7.97 -6.50 15.62
C LEU A 313 7.61 -6.37 17.12
N SER A 314 8.35 -7.04 18.00
CA SER A 314 8.26 -6.82 19.46
C SER A 314 9.06 -5.59 19.85
N ASP A 315 8.49 -4.72 20.68
CA ASP A 315 9.19 -3.55 21.21
C ASP A 315 10.38 -3.95 22.09
N ARG A 316 11.51 -3.25 21.95
CA ARG A 316 12.72 -3.49 22.76
C ARG A 316 12.59 -3.01 24.20
N ARG A 317 11.75 -2.00 24.45
CA ARG A 317 11.67 -1.28 25.74
C ARG A 317 10.58 -1.86 26.63
N ARG A 318 9.53 -2.43 26.03
CA ARG A 318 8.37 -2.98 26.74
C ARG A 318 8.01 -4.37 26.24
N THR A 319 8.23 -5.36 27.10
CA THR A 319 7.78 -6.73 26.87
C THR A 319 6.26 -6.79 26.66
N GLY A 320 5.86 -7.49 25.60
CA GLY A 320 4.46 -7.66 25.25
C GLY A 320 3.86 -6.50 24.44
N LEU A 321 4.62 -5.45 24.13
CA LEU A 321 4.21 -4.43 23.16
C LEU A 321 4.72 -4.84 21.77
N TYR A 322 3.84 -4.80 20.78
CA TYR A 322 4.14 -5.14 19.39
C TYR A 322 3.59 -4.07 18.45
N TYR A 323 4.13 -4.03 17.23
CA TYR A 323 3.67 -3.13 16.18
C TYR A 323 3.27 -3.94 14.94
N ALA A 324 2.27 -3.47 14.20
CA ALA A 324 1.90 -4.09 12.93
C ALA A 324 1.32 -3.08 11.93
N GLY A 325 1.41 -3.42 10.64
CA GLY A 325 0.94 -2.56 9.56
C GLY A 325 1.94 -1.45 9.21
N GLN A 326 1.44 -0.42 8.54
CA GLN A 326 2.25 0.65 7.97
C GLN A 326 3.10 1.43 8.99
N ILE A 327 2.71 1.41 10.28
CA ILE A 327 3.52 1.99 11.35
C ILE A 327 4.90 1.30 11.50
N CYS A 328 5.05 0.08 10.96
CA CYS A 328 6.31 -0.66 10.97
C CYS A 328 7.20 -0.39 9.76
N GLY A 329 6.90 0.62 8.93
CA GLY A 329 7.65 0.85 7.70
C GLY A 329 7.44 -0.25 6.65
N VAL A 330 6.29 -0.92 6.66
CA VAL A 330 5.81 -1.64 5.47
C VAL A 330 4.84 -0.76 4.71
N GLU A 331 4.75 -0.93 3.39
CA GLU A 331 3.92 -0.08 2.55
C GLU A 331 2.95 -0.92 1.69
N GLY A 332 1.66 -0.62 1.82
CA GLY A 332 0.58 -1.32 1.13
C GLY A 332 -0.29 -2.18 2.05
N TYR A 333 -1.52 -2.45 1.58
CA TYR A 333 -2.49 -3.23 2.34
C TYR A 333 -2.01 -4.66 2.61
N VAL A 334 -1.50 -5.35 1.58
CA VAL A 334 -1.07 -6.74 1.68
C VAL A 334 0.15 -6.88 2.58
N GLU A 335 1.10 -5.97 2.46
CA GLU A 335 2.29 -5.88 3.30
C GLU A 335 1.94 -5.59 4.77
N SER A 336 0.93 -4.73 5.00
CA SER A 336 0.40 -4.46 6.34
C SER A 336 -0.31 -5.65 6.97
N ILE A 337 -1.03 -6.43 6.16
CA ILE A 337 -1.68 -7.67 6.61
C ILE A 337 -0.61 -8.73 6.92
N ALA A 338 0.45 -8.83 6.09
CA ALA A 338 1.55 -9.75 6.33
C ALA A 338 2.28 -9.47 7.66
N SER A 339 2.60 -8.21 7.96
CA SER A 339 3.22 -7.85 9.24
C SER A 339 2.28 -8.12 10.43
N ALA A 340 0.97 -7.96 10.26
CA ALA A 340 -0.02 -8.31 11.28
C ALA A 340 -0.07 -9.82 11.57
N ILE A 341 0.08 -10.68 10.54
CA ILE A 341 0.21 -12.14 10.74
C ILE A 341 1.48 -12.43 11.55
N VAL A 342 2.62 -11.85 11.18
CA VAL A 342 3.89 -12.07 11.90
C VAL A 342 3.78 -11.64 13.36
N ALA A 343 3.24 -10.46 13.65
CA ALA A 343 3.04 -9.98 15.01
C ALA A 343 2.12 -10.92 15.83
N ALA A 344 1.02 -11.39 15.23
CA ALA A 344 0.10 -12.32 15.90
C ALA A 344 0.76 -13.68 16.20
N LEU A 345 1.52 -14.24 15.26
CA LEU A 345 2.24 -15.49 15.48
C LEU A 345 3.36 -15.34 16.52
N SER A 346 4.03 -14.18 16.54
CA SER A 346 5.05 -13.85 17.54
C SER A 346 4.47 -13.74 18.95
N ILE A 347 3.32 -13.07 19.09
CA ILE A 347 2.56 -13.04 20.35
C ILE A 347 2.16 -14.44 20.77
N TYR A 348 1.59 -15.23 19.87
CA TYR A 348 1.15 -16.57 20.19
C TYR A 348 2.31 -17.46 20.64
N ALA A 349 3.47 -17.39 19.97
CA ALA A 349 4.69 -18.07 20.40
C ALA A 349 5.08 -17.71 21.84
N GLY A 350 5.08 -16.40 22.16
CA GLY A 350 5.34 -15.90 23.50
C GLY A 350 4.36 -16.42 24.55
N LEU A 351 3.06 -16.48 24.22
CA LEU A 351 2.02 -17.05 25.09
C LEU A 351 2.21 -18.56 25.32
N GLN A 352 2.82 -19.27 24.38
CA GLN A 352 3.21 -20.68 24.53
C GLN A 352 4.56 -20.84 25.27
N GLY A 353 5.19 -19.75 25.71
CA GLY A 353 6.49 -19.77 26.38
C GLY A 353 7.64 -20.17 25.45
N ARG A 354 7.49 -19.96 24.13
CA ARG A 354 8.48 -20.34 23.10
C ARG A 354 8.94 -19.11 22.32
N PRO A 355 10.21 -19.07 21.88
CA PRO A 355 10.64 -18.05 20.93
C PRO A 355 9.92 -18.22 19.60
N PHE A 356 9.63 -17.12 18.92
CA PHE A 356 9.10 -17.18 17.56
C PHE A 356 10.18 -17.75 16.61
N PRO A 357 9.88 -18.80 15.83
CA PRO A 357 10.83 -19.41 14.91
C PRO A 357 11.25 -18.46 13.81
N ASP A 358 12.52 -18.51 13.40
CA ASP A 358 13.00 -17.60 12.38
C ASP A 358 12.32 -17.82 11.03
N LEU A 359 11.81 -16.75 10.41
CA LEU A 359 11.23 -16.82 9.07
C LEU A 359 12.33 -17.08 8.03
N PRO A 360 12.07 -17.89 6.98
CA PRO A 360 13.10 -18.13 5.97
C PRO A 360 13.33 -16.88 5.13
N GLY A 361 14.55 -16.33 5.11
CA GLY A 361 14.90 -15.13 4.32
C GLY A 361 14.77 -15.28 2.79
N GLY A 362 14.55 -16.51 2.30
CA GLY A 362 14.19 -16.77 0.91
C GLY A 362 12.70 -16.56 0.57
N THR A 363 11.88 -16.18 1.55
CA THR A 363 10.45 -15.88 1.40
C THR A 363 10.22 -14.37 1.36
N MET A 364 9.16 -13.91 0.72
CA MET A 364 8.81 -12.48 0.66
C MET A 364 8.43 -11.92 2.03
N VAL A 365 7.67 -12.67 2.85
CA VAL A 365 7.36 -12.28 4.23
C VAL A 365 8.66 -12.17 5.05
N GLY A 366 9.53 -13.18 4.97
CA GLY A 366 10.83 -13.17 5.66
C GLY A 366 11.72 -12.01 5.22
N ALA A 367 11.84 -11.79 3.91
CA ALA A 367 12.65 -10.70 3.36
C ALA A 367 12.11 -9.30 3.73
N LEU A 368 10.79 -9.12 3.79
CA LEU A 368 10.19 -7.88 4.29
C LEU A 368 10.51 -7.66 5.77
N MET A 369 10.41 -8.70 6.59
CA MET A 369 10.79 -8.62 8.02
C MET A 369 12.28 -8.33 8.19
N ASP A 370 13.14 -9.00 7.43
CA ASP A 370 14.58 -8.72 7.45
C ASP A 370 14.88 -7.27 7.04
N TYR A 371 14.19 -6.75 6.01
CA TYR A 371 14.35 -5.36 5.59
C TYR A 371 13.96 -4.38 6.69
N VAL A 372 12.75 -4.52 7.28
CA VAL A 372 12.28 -3.58 8.31
C VAL A 372 13.08 -3.68 9.61
N HIS A 373 13.82 -4.77 9.84
CA HIS A 373 14.71 -4.92 11.00
C HIS A 373 16.18 -4.57 10.72
N THR A 374 16.56 -4.33 9.47
CA THR A 374 17.97 -4.00 9.12
C THR A 374 18.22 -2.49 9.26
N PRO A 375 19.18 -2.04 10.09
CA PRO A 375 19.51 -0.63 10.23
C PRO A 375 19.90 0.02 8.89
N ASN A 376 19.32 1.18 8.62
CA ASN A 376 19.61 1.99 7.44
C ASN A 376 19.61 3.47 7.84
N GLN A 377 20.65 4.22 7.46
CA GLN A 377 20.75 5.66 7.75
C GLN A 377 19.57 6.46 7.19
N ASN A 378 18.94 5.96 6.12
CA ASN A 378 17.72 6.48 5.54
C ASN A 378 16.66 5.38 5.51
N PHE A 379 16.24 4.88 6.68
CA PHE A 379 15.16 3.91 6.75
C PHE A 379 13.90 4.47 6.07
N GLN A 380 13.35 3.70 5.14
CA GLN A 380 12.17 4.06 4.36
C GLN A 380 11.19 2.89 4.41
N PRO A 381 9.89 3.17 4.38
CA PRO A 381 8.91 2.11 4.21
C PRO A 381 9.20 1.22 3.00
N MET A 382 8.81 -0.06 3.04
CA MET A 382 9.07 -0.99 1.95
C MET A 382 7.81 -1.76 1.56
N ASN A 383 7.59 -1.83 0.25
CA ASN A 383 6.60 -2.71 -0.35
C ASN A 383 7.24 -4.02 -0.83
N ALA A 384 6.41 -5.01 -1.14
CA ALA A 384 6.91 -6.26 -1.68
C ALA A 384 7.67 -6.04 -3.00
N ASN A 385 8.93 -6.47 -3.06
CA ASN A 385 9.79 -6.28 -4.23
C ASN A 385 10.63 -7.54 -4.53
N MET A 386 10.73 -7.95 -5.80
CA MET A 386 11.57 -9.09 -6.17
C MET A 386 13.07 -8.84 -5.96
N GLY A 387 13.48 -7.57 -5.77
CA GLY A 387 14.85 -7.16 -5.53
C GLY A 387 15.37 -7.45 -4.12
N ILE A 388 14.48 -7.67 -3.14
CA ILE A 388 14.87 -8.01 -1.76
C ILE A 388 15.03 -9.53 -1.55
N LEU A 389 14.72 -10.34 -2.57
CA LEU A 389 14.87 -11.79 -2.53
C LEU A 389 16.22 -12.24 -3.12
N PRO A 390 16.81 -13.32 -2.59
CA PRO A 390 18.07 -13.86 -3.11
C PRO A 390 17.90 -14.32 -4.56
N ALA A 391 18.87 -13.98 -5.40
CA ALA A 391 18.88 -14.43 -6.79
C ALA A 391 19.06 -15.96 -6.88
N PRO A 392 18.40 -16.65 -7.83
CA PRO A 392 18.62 -18.06 -8.04
C PRO A 392 20.03 -18.29 -8.61
N SER A 393 20.70 -19.35 -8.13
CA SER A 393 22.04 -19.75 -8.57
C SER A 393 22.07 -20.25 -10.03
N ARG A 394 20.94 -20.75 -10.53
CA ARG A 394 20.78 -21.21 -11.91
C ARG A 394 19.48 -20.68 -12.48
N LEU A 395 19.54 -20.03 -13.65
CA LEU A 395 18.35 -19.61 -14.39
C LEU A 395 17.73 -20.82 -15.11
N PRO A 396 16.39 -20.91 -15.20
CA PRO A 396 15.75 -21.90 -16.05
C PRO A 396 16.23 -21.76 -17.51
N GLY A 397 16.65 -22.88 -18.12
CA GLY A 397 17.04 -22.92 -19.52
C GLY A 397 15.83 -22.69 -20.45
N GLY A 398 16.07 -22.19 -21.67
CA GLY A 398 15.06 -22.15 -22.74
C GLY A 398 14.34 -20.81 -22.96
N ALA A 399 14.41 -19.84 -22.04
CA ALA A 399 13.78 -18.53 -22.24
C ALA A 399 14.63 -17.61 -23.15
N ARG A 400 14.11 -17.28 -24.35
CA ARG A 400 14.75 -16.32 -25.28
C ARG A 400 14.22 -14.90 -25.05
N GLY A 401 15.13 -13.93 -24.94
CA GLY A 401 14.80 -12.51 -24.71
C GLY A 401 14.86 -12.07 -23.24
N ARG A 402 15.00 -10.76 -23.00
CA ARG A 402 15.19 -10.18 -21.64
C ARG A 402 13.96 -10.34 -20.75
N VAL A 403 12.76 -10.16 -21.32
CA VAL A 403 11.49 -10.23 -20.58
C VAL A 403 11.18 -11.66 -20.16
N ALA A 404 11.28 -12.63 -21.07
CA ALA A 404 11.03 -14.04 -20.77
C ALA A 404 12.00 -14.58 -19.71
N ARG A 405 13.29 -14.19 -19.78
CA ARG A 405 14.28 -14.54 -18.74
C ARG A 405 13.96 -13.96 -17.37
N ARG A 406 13.50 -12.70 -17.30
CA ARG A 406 13.06 -12.07 -16.04
C ARG A 406 11.85 -12.79 -15.45
N LYS A 407 10.86 -13.12 -16.28
CA LYS A 407 9.68 -13.88 -15.85
C LYS A 407 10.07 -15.25 -15.29
N ALA A 408 10.82 -16.06 -16.05
CA ALA A 408 11.26 -17.38 -15.61
C ALA A 408 12.11 -17.33 -14.32
N ARG A 409 12.99 -16.32 -14.19
CA ARG A 409 13.75 -16.08 -12.94
C ARG A 409 12.81 -15.84 -11.76
N ASN A 410 11.82 -14.97 -11.96
CA ASN A 410 10.88 -14.59 -10.91
C ASN A 410 9.97 -15.74 -10.50
N GLU A 411 9.49 -16.55 -11.45
CA GLU A 411 8.71 -17.77 -11.17
C GLU A 411 9.51 -18.78 -10.34
N GLU A 412 10.80 -18.96 -10.67
CA GLU A 412 11.68 -19.86 -9.91
C GLU A 412 11.96 -19.35 -8.48
N ILE A 413 12.13 -18.04 -8.32
CA ILE A 413 12.21 -17.42 -6.98
C ILE A 413 10.93 -17.73 -6.19
N SER A 414 9.77 -17.50 -6.79
CA SER A 414 8.49 -17.71 -6.12
C SER A 414 8.24 -19.18 -5.78
N ARG A 415 8.58 -20.12 -6.67
CA ARG A 415 8.48 -21.55 -6.39
C ARG A 415 9.29 -21.94 -5.15
N ARG A 416 10.57 -21.55 -5.09
CA ARG A 416 11.46 -21.83 -3.95
C ARG A 416 10.98 -21.17 -2.66
N ALA A 417 10.48 -19.94 -2.76
CA ALA A 417 9.94 -19.21 -1.62
C ALA A 417 8.71 -19.93 -1.04
N LEU A 418 7.77 -20.36 -1.88
CA LEU A 418 6.58 -21.09 -1.44
C LEU A 418 6.91 -22.47 -0.84
N GLU A 419 7.87 -23.20 -1.43
CA GLU A 419 8.37 -24.46 -0.84
C GLU A 419 8.98 -24.22 0.55
N SER A 420 9.82 -23.20 0.68
CA SER A 420 10.46 -22.83 1.95
C SER A 420 9.43 -22.41 3.01
N MET A 421 8.43 -21.61 2.64
CA MET A 421 7.34 -21.21 3.53
C MET A 421 6.48 -22.41 3.96
N GLY A 422 6.18 -23.32 3.05
CA GLY A 422 5.45 -24.56 3.34
C GLY A 422 6.19 -25.46 4.33
N MET A 423 7.49 -25.68 4.11
CA MET A 423 8.35 -26.44 5.02
C MET A 423 8.48 -25.78 6.40
N TRP A 424 8.58 -24.45 6.42
CA TRP A 424 8.62 -23.68 7.67
C TRP A 424 7.32 -23.83 8.45
N LYS A 425 6.15 -23.70 7.80
CA LYS A 425 4.85 -23.93 8.44
C LYS A 425 4.74 -25.35 8.99
N GLN A 426 5.13 -26.36 8.21
CA GLN A 426 5.07 -27.75 8.64
C GLN A 426 5.95 -28.03 9.87
N SER A 427 7.19 -27.53 9.87
CA SER A 427 8.13 -27.67 11.00
C SER A 427 7.64 -26.93 12.25
N ASN A 428 6.82 -25.90 12.08
CA ASN A 428 6.28 -25.07 13.14
C ASN A 428 4.76 -25.20 13.25
N ALA A 429 4.22 -26.41 13.00
CA ALA A 429 2.79 -26.65 13.02
C ALA A 429 2.11 -26.27 14.34
N TRP A 430 2.85 -26.23 15.45
CA TRP A 430 2.35 -25.77 16.75
C TRP A 430 1.93 -24.29 16.80
N LEU A 431 2.34 -23.48 15.81
CA LEU A 431 1.91 -22.08 15.64
C LEU A 431 0.57 -21.93 14.92
N PHE A 432 -0.02 -23.02 14.42
CA PHE A 432 -1.23 -23.02 13.61
C PHE A 432 -2.23 -24.03 14.18
#